data_AF-A0A0C3NIR5-F1
#
_entry.id   AF-A0A0C3NIR5-F1
#
_cell.length_a   1.000
_cell.length_b   1.000
_cell.length_c   1.000
_cell.angle_alpha   90.00
_cell.angle_beta   90.00
_cell.angle_gamma   90.00
#
_symmetry.space_group_name_H-M   'P 1'
#
loop_
_entity.id
_entity.type
_entity.pdbx_description
1 polymer ?
#
loop_
_entity_poly.entity_id
_entity_poly.type
_entity_poly.pdbx_seq_one_letter_code
_entity_poly.pdbx_strand_id
1 'polypeptide(L)' 'MHIEKLKVRPRKNPAFNMCATQLNQMLSCMVTTGDVFHNGHCKTAAADLFHCMATTPFRGKQHRSPINYHLARLNKKIK' A
#
# COMPACT_ATOMS: atom_id res chain seq x y z
N MET A 1 -22.70 24.42 16.12
CA MET A 1 -22.31 23.55 14.99
C MET A 1 -23.39 22.50 14.80
N HIS A 2 -24.20 22.60 13.73
CA HIS A 2 -25.17 21.57 13.36
C HIS A 2 -24.59 20.74 12.20
N ILE A 3 -24.33 19.45 12.43
CA ILE A 3 -23.87 18.54 11.38
C ILE A 3 -25.08 17.74 10.90
N GLU A 4 -25.61 18.06 9.72
CA GLU A 4 -26.78 17.36 9.17
C GLU A 4 -26.54 15.86 8.97
N LYS A 5 -25.34 15.49 8.50
CA LYS A 5 -24.93 14.10 8.24
C LYS A 5 -23.55 13.84 8.82
N LEU A 6 -23.51 13.14 9.96
CA LEU A 6 -22.26 12.70 10.57
C LEU A 6 -21.63 11.58 9.71
N LYS A 7 -20.66 11.93 8.87
CA LYS A 7 -19.88 11.00 8.04
C LYS A 7 -18.42 11.45 7.94
N VAL A 8 -17.52 10.48 7.80
CA VAL A 8 -16.12 10.73 7.45
C VAL A 8 -15.90 10.50 5.96
N ARG A 9 -15.00 11.29 5.37
CA ARG A 9 -14.52 11.04 4.00
C ARG A 9 -13.66 9.78 4.04
N PRO A 10 -14.02 8.69 3.35
CA PRO A 10 -13.21 7.47 3.36
C PRO A 10 -11.84 7.78 2.75
N ARG A 11 -10.78 7.54 3.53
CA ARG A 11 -9.41 7.50 3.00
C ARG A 11 -9.23 6.16 2.27
N LYS A 12 -8.51 6.17 1.16
CA LYS A 12 -8.11 4.93 0.49
C LYS A 12 -7.19 4.17 1.46
N ASN A 13 -7.44 2.89 1.69
CA ASN A 13 -6.55 2.09 2.51
C ASN A 13 -5.14 2.11 1.89
N PRO A 14 -4.07 2.11 2.71
CA PRO A 14 -2.73 2.03 2.19
C PRO A 14 -2.58 0.77 1.35
N ALA A 15 -1.93 0.93 0.19
CA ALA A 15 -1.62 -0.21 -0.66
C ALA A 15 -0.71 -1.18 0.09
N PHE A 16 -0.98 -2.47 -0.07
CA PHE A 16 -0.16 -3.51 0.51
C PHE A 16 1.01 -3.80 -0.43
N ASN A 17 2.15 -3.18 -0.16
CA ASN A 17 3.34 -3.29 -1.01
C ASN A 17 4.43 -4.10 -0.30
N MET A 18 4.40 -5.43 -0.40
CA MET A 18 5.37 -6.31 0.27
C MET A 18 6.79 -6.18 -0.30
N CYS A 19 6.91 -6.07 -1.63
CA CYS A 19 8.22 -6.01 -2.31
C CYS A 19 8.74 -4.58 -2.52
N ALA A 20 8.11 -3.57 -1.90
CA ALA A 20 8.51 -2.17 -2.07
C ALA A 20 9.95 -1.91 -1.61
N THR A 21 10.39 -2.60 -0.56
CA THR A 21 11.74 -2.45 -0.01
C THR A 21 12.80 -2.94 -0.97
N GLN A 22 12.65 -4.16 -1.51
CA GLN A 22 13.60 -4.73 -2.48
C GLN A 22 13.60 -3.96 -3.80
N LEU A 23 12.43 -3.47 -4.23
CA LEU A 23 12.34 -2.59 -5.39
C LEU A 23 13.13 -1.30 -5.16
N ASN A 24 12.97 -0.65 -4.01
CA ASN A 24 13.70 0.56 -3.68
C ASN A 24 15.22 0.32 -3.61
N GLN A 25 15.64 -0.83 -3.08
CA GLN A 25 17.06 -1.21 -3.06
C GLN A 25 17.62 -1.38 -4.47
N MET A 26 16.88 -2.05 -5.34
CA MET A 26 17.26 -2.26 -6.73
C MET A 26 17.33 -0.94 -7.50
N LEU A 27 16.34 -0.04 -7.33
CA LEU A 27 16.36 1.32 -7.90
C LEU A 27 17.53 2.16 -7.36
N SER A 28 17.80 2.09 -6.06
CA SER A 28 18.94 2.81 -5.45
C SER A 28 20.27 2.30 -6.00
N CYS A 29 20.38 1.00 -6.25
CA CYS A 29 21.55 0.41 -6.88
C CYS A 29 21.75 0.91 -8.32
N MET A 30 20.67 1.02 -9.13
CA MET A 30 20.77 1.56 -10.49
C MET A 30 21.30 2.99 -10.48
N VAL A 31 20.80 3.81 -9.57
CA VAL A 31 21.18 5.23 -9.48
C VAL A 31 22.63 5.38 -9.04
N THR A 32 23.10 4.52 -8.14
CA THR A 32 24.48 4.59 -7.61
C THR A 32 25.53 4.03 -8.56
N THR A 33 25.20 2.99 -9.33
CA THR A 33 26.17 2.25 -10.16
C THR A 33 26.02 2.49 -11.66
N GLY A 34 24.89 3.06 -12.09
CA GLY A 34 24.56 3.19 -13.52
C GLY A 34 24.18 1.87 -14.20
N ASP A 35 24.02 0.78 -13.45
CA ASP A 35 23.65 -0.54 -13.99
C ASP A 35 22.14 -0.65 -14.27
N VAL A 36 21.72 -0.10 -15.42
CA VAL A 36 20.33 -0.09 -15.89
C VAL A 36 19.83 -1.50 -16.24
N PHE A 37 20.73 -2.41 -16.65
CA PHE A 37 20.35 -3.74 -17.12
C PHE A 37 20.43 -4.83 -16.04
N HIS A 38 20.80 -4.47 -14.80
CA HIS A 38 20.87 -5.36 -13.64
C HIS A 38 21.79 -6.58 -13.83
N ASN A 39 22.76 -6.47 -14.75
CA ASN A 39 23.62 -7.58 -15.14
C ASN A 39 24.91 -7.63 -14.32
N GLY A 40 25.26 -6.54 -13.63
CA GLY A 40 26.47 -6.41 -12.83
C GLY A 40 26.14 -6.24 -11.35
N HIS A 41 26.41 -5.04 -10.85
CA HIS A 41 26.36 -4.72 -9.43
C HIS A 41 24.95 -4.83 -8.81
N CYS A 42 23.90 -4.69 -9.62
CA CYS A 42 22.51 -4.73 -9.12
C CYS A 42 21.82 -6.09 -9.26
N LYS A 43 22.56 -7.15 -9.65
CA LYS A 43 22.03 -8.49 -9.87
C LYS A 43 21.39 -9.11 -8.61
N THR A 44 22.01 -8.91 -7.45
CA THR A 44 21.49 -9.44 -6.17
C THR A 44 20.18 -8.76 -5.77
N ALA A 45 20.13 -7.42 -5.84
CA ALA A 45 18.92 -6.65 -5.55
C ALA A 45 17.76 -7.00 -6.52
N ALA A 46 18.07 -7.31 -7.78
CA ALA A 46 17.09 -7.78 -8.75
C ALA A 46 16.58 -9.21 -8.43
N ALA A 47 17.47 -10.12 -8.01
CA ALA A 47 17.10 -11.47 -7.61
C ALA A 47 16.19 -11.48 -6.37
N ASP A 48 16.48 -10.63 -5.38
CA ASP A 48 15.67 -10.50 -4.16
C ASP A 48 14.27 -9.96 -4.46
N LEU A 49 14.16 -8.97 -5.36
CA LEU A 49 12.89 -8.47 -5.84
C LEU A 49 12.09 -9.56 -6.57
N PHE A 50 12.75 -10.30 -7.46
CA PHE A 50 12.11 -11.41 -8.19
C PHE A 50 11.60 -12.49 -7.23
N HIS A 51 12.42 -12.88 -6.25
CA HIS A 51 12.02 -13.85 -5.23
C HIS A 51 10.79 -13.37 -4.45
N CYS A 52 10.74 -12.11 -4.04
CA CYS A 52 9.56 -11.57 -3.37
C CYS A 52 8.32 -11.58 -4.26
N MET A 53 8.45 -11.15 -5.52
CA MET A 53 7.31 -11.14 -6.44
C MET A 53 6.78 -12.55 -6.72
N ALA A 54 7.66 -13.55 -6.78
CA ALA A 54 7.29 -14.95 -6.99
C ALA A 54 6.61 -15.59 -5.76
N THR A 55 7.04 -15.21 -4.54
CA THR A 55 6.54 -15.81 -3.29
C THR A 55 5.38 -15.05 -2.67
N THR A 56 5.16 -13.79 -3.04
CA THR A 56 4.14 -12.96 -2.41
C THR A 56 2.73 -13.38 -2.82
N PRO A 57 1.83 -13.61 -1.85
CA PRO A 57 0.46 -13.97 -2.15
C PRO A 57 -0.31 -12.76 -2.69
N PHE A 58 -1.03 -12.96 -3.80
CA PHE A 58 -1.95 -11.94 -4.31
C PHE A 58 -3.13 -11.78 -3.36
N ARG A 59 -3.23 -10.64 -2.66
CA ARG A 59 -4.38 -10.36 -1.79
C ARG A 59 -5.54 -9.78 -2.59
N GLY A 60 -6.72 -10.32 -2.35
CA GLY A 60 -7.98 -9.77 -2.87
C GLY A 60 -8.33 -8.39 -2.28
N LYS A 61 -9.54 -7.91 -2.62
CA LYS A 61 -10.04 -6.61 -2.18
C LYS A 61 -9.99 -6.50 -0.65
N GLN A 62 -9.30 -5.48 -0.14
CA GLN A 62 -9.28 -5.19 1.28
C GLN A 62 -10.68 -4.83 1.80
N HIS A 63 -10.98 -5.27 3.02
CA HIS A 63 -12.23 -4.92 3.70
C HIS A 63 -12.31 -3.40 3.92
N ARG A 64 -13.48 -2.82 3.65
CA ARG A 64 -13.76 -1.39 3.84
C ARG A 64 -14.32 -1.18 5.24
N SER A 65 -13.82 -0.18 5.96
CA SER A 65 -14.35 0.16 7.28
C SER A 65 -15.83 0.57 7.22
N PRO A 66 -16.72 0.01 8.06
CA PRO A 66 -18.13 0.39 8.12
C PRO A 66 -18.37 1.65 8.97
N ILE A 67 -17.35 2.46 9.26
CA ILE A 67 -17.46 3.63 10.17
C ILE A 67 -18.61 4.58 9.84
N ASN A 68 -18.87 4.85 8.56
CA ASN A 68 -19.97 5.74 8.14
C ASN A 68 -21.36 5.17 8.47
N TYR A 69 -21.50 3.85 8.50
CA TYR A 69 -22.74 3.20 8.96
C TYR A 69 -22.96 3.45 10.46
N HIS A 70 -21.92 3.27 11.27
CA HIS A 70 -22.01 3.50 12.72
C HIS A 70 -22.24 4.98 13.07
N LEU A 71 -21.57 5.90 12.38
CA LEU A 71 -21.76 7.34 12.57
C LEU A 71 -23.18 7.79 12.19
N ALA A 72 -23.74 7.25 11.11
CA ALA A 72 -25.12 7.54 10.73
C ALA A 72 -26.13 7.04 11.79
N ARG A 73 -25.86 5.89 12.42
CA ARG A 73 -26.69 5.36 13.50
C ARG A 73 -26.57 6.17 14.78
N LEU A 74 -25.36 6.64 15.10
CA LEU A 74 -25.09 7.50 16.25
C LEU A 74 -25.78 8.86 16.10
N ASN A 75 -25.79 9.44 14.90
CA ASN A 75 -26.45 10.71 14.61
C ASN A 75 -27.95 10.68 14.95
N LYS A 76 -28.61 9.51 14.85
CA LYS A 76 -30.02 9.34 15.25
C LYS A 76 -30.25 9.32 16.76
N LYS A 77 -29.21 9.09 17.56
CA LYS A 77 -29.28 9.00 19.03
C LYS A 77 -28.85 10.29 19.74
N ILE A 78 -27.98 11.06 19.10
CA ILE A 78 -27.43 12.32 19.65
C ILE A 78 -28.33 13.51 19.31
N LYS A 79 -29.14 13.39 18.24
CA LYS A 79 -30.19 14.33 17.89
C LYS A 79 -31.44 14.07 18.73
#